data_AF-A0A9E2S116-F1
#
_entry.id   AF-A0A9E2S116-F1
#
_cell.length_a   1.000
_cell.length_b   1.000
_cell.length_c   1.000
_cell.angle_alpha   90.00
_cell.angle_beta   90.00
_cell.angle_gamma   90.00
#
_symmetry.space_group_name_H-M   'P 1'
#
loop_
_entity.id
_entity.type
_entity.pdbx_description
1 polymer ?
#
loop_
_entity_poly.entity_id
_entity_poly.type
_entity_poly.pdbx_seq_one_letter_code
_entity_poly.pdbx_strand_id
1 'polypeptide(L)'
;ESMRELGIDLADRQPRVLTTELAAGADVVITMGCGDTCPVFPGKRYLDWALDDPKGKSLEEVRVIRDEIDERVRSLLVELGVRTSGE
;
A
#
# COMPACT_ATOMS: atom_id res chain seq x y z
N GLU A 1 12.88 -4.22 9.56
CA GLU A 1 12.87 -4.03 11.03
C GLU A 1 11.49 -3.60 11.51
N SER A 2 10.98 -2.43 11.09
CA SER A 2 9.63 -1.94 11.45
C SER A 2 8.49 -2.97 11.26
N MET A 3 8.47 -3.72 10.15
CA MET A 3 7.41 -4.72 9.91
C MET A 3 7.49 -5.96 10.83
N ARG A 4 8.71 -6.35 11.23
CA ARG A 4 8.91 -7.51 12.13
C ARG A 4 8.41 -7.25 13.54
N GLU A 5 8.36 -5.99 13.97
CA GLU A 5 7.76 -5.58 15.26
C GLU A 5 6.28 -5.97 15.34
N LEU A 6 5.59 -6.00 14.20
CA LEU A 6 4.19 -6.44 14.07
C LEU A 6 4.07 -7.94 13.72
N GLY A 7 5.17 -8.70 13.77
CA GLY A 7 5.19 -10.11 13.38
C GLY A 7 5.06 -10.35 11.88
N ILE A 8 5.23 -9.32 11.04
CA ILE A 8 5.15 -9.43 9.58
C ILE A 8 6.55 -9.68 9.02
N ASP A 9 6.79 -10.89 8.51
CA ASP A 9 8.02 -11.22 7.81
C ASP A 9 7.96 -10.87 6.33
N LEU A 10 8.93 -10.08 5.88
CA LEU A 10 9.09 -9.66 4.50
C LEU A 10 10.37 -10.21 3.87
N ALA A 11 11.09 -11.13 4.52
CA ALA A 11 12.39 -11.62 4.05
C ALA A 11 12.36 -12.17 2.61
N ASP A 12 11.27 -12.85 2.23
CA ASP A 12 11.10 -13.42 0.88
C ASP A 12 10.42 -12.46 -0.11
N ARG A 13 10.13 -11.22 0.30
CA ARG A 13 9.47 -10.24 -0.56
C ARG A 13 10.52 -9.46 -1.34
N GLN A 14 10.41 -9.52 -2.66
CA GLN A 14 11.27 -8.78 -3.57
C GLN A 14 10.44 -7.72 -4.31
N PRO A 15 11.00 -6.51 -4.54
CA PRO A 15 10.38 -5.50 -5.39
C PRO A 15 10.05 -6.10 -6.76
N ARG A 16 8.85 -5.79 -7.28
CA ARG A 16 8.41 -6.19 -8.61
C ARG A 16 7.95 -4.98 -9.38
N VAL A 17 8.27 -4.96 -10.67
CA VAL A 17 7.73 -3.96 -11.59
C VAL A 17 6.23 -4.18 -11.72
N LEU A 18 5.45 -3.10 -11.60
CA LEU A 18 4.03 -3.11 -11.89
C LEU A 18 3.85 -3.27 -13.40
N THR A 19 3.38 -4.43 -13.85
CA THR A 19 3.04 -4.64 -15.27
C THR A 19 1.60 -4.23 -15.55
N THR A 20 1.31 -3.94 -16.81
CA THR A 20 -0.04 -3.64 -17.31
C THR A 20 -1.02 -4.77 -16.96
N GLU A 21 -0.61 -6.03 -17.08
CA GLU A 21 -1.46 -7.19 -16.76
C GLU A 21 -1.81 -7.24 -15.27
N LEU A 22 -0.85 -6.94 -14.39
CA LEU A 22 -1.09 -6.89 -12.94
C LEU A 22 -2.09 -5.78 -12.59
N ALA A 23 -1.92 -4.60 -13.18
CA ALA A 23 -2.84 -3.49 -12.98
C ALA A 23 -4.23 -3.78 -13.57
N ALA A 24 -4.30 -4.42 -14.74
CA ALA A 24 -5.55 -4.83 -15.38
C ALA A 24 -6.37 -5.83 -14.54
N GLY A 25 -5.71 -6.66 -13.72
CA GLY A 25 -6.37 -7.60 -12.81
C GLY A 25 -6.86 -7.02 -11.49
N ALA A 26 -6.52 -5.77 -11.16
CA ALA A 26 -6.88 -5.15 -9.88
C ALA A 26 -8.24 -4.43 -9.91
N ASP A 27 -8.97 -4.41 -8.80
CA ASP A 27 -10.18 -3.58 -8.64
C ASP A 27 -9.85 -2.16 -8.15
N VAL A 28 -8.79 -2.05 -7.34
CA VAL A 28 -8.30 -0.80 -6.76
C VAL A 28 -6.80 -0.69 -7.03
N VAL A 29 -6.37 0.47 -7.54
CA VAL A 29 -4.97 0.83 -7.75
C VAL A 29 -4.62 1.99 -6.81
N ILE A 30 -3.60 1.79 -5.98
CA ILE A 30 -3.15 2.78 -4.99
C ILE A 30 -1.77 3.30 -5.40
N THR A 31 -1.64 4.59 -5.63
CA THR A 31 -0.36 5.27 -5.85
C THR A 31 0.13 5.88 -4.54
N MET A 32 1.43 5.78 -4.28
CA MET A 32 2.06 6.29 -3.04
C MET A 32 3.14 7.32 -3.35
N GLY A 33 2.81 8.31 -4.19
CA GLY A 33 3.73 9.42 -4.49
C GLY A 33 4.83 9.16 -5.52
N CYS A 34 4.78 8.08 -6.30
CA CYS A 34 5.85 7.79 -7.27
C CYS A 34 5.89 8.74 -8.48
N GLY A 35 4.84 9.56 -8.72
CA GLY A 35 4.78 10.46 -9.89
C GLY A 35 4.83 9.74 -11.24
N ASP A 36 4.96 8.41 -11.26
CA ASP A 36 5.01 7.60 -12.45
C ASP A 36 3.61 7.41 -13.01
N THR A 37 3.49 7.67 -14.31
CA THR A 37 2.28 7.54 -15.10
C THR A 37 1.85 6.08 -15.15
N CYS A 38 1.15 5.61 -14.13
CA CYS A 38 0.45 4.34 -14.22
C CYS A 38 -0.62 4.46 -15.32
N PRO A 39 -0.68 3.54 -16.30
CA PRO A 39 -1.74 3.58 -17.30
C PRO A 39 -3.11 3.52 -16.59
N VAL A 40 -4.00 4.44 -16.97
CA VAL A 40 -5.36 4.52 -16.42
C VAL A 40 -6.22 3.49 -17.15
N PHE A 41 -6.68 2.48 -16.43
CA PHE A 41 -7.58 1.45 -16.93
C PHE A 41 -9.03 1.83 -16.58
N PRO A 42 -9.95 1.84 -17.56
CA PRO A 42 -11.36 2.11 -17.32
C PRO A 42 -11.96 1.13 -16.30
N GLY A 43 -12.87 1.63 -15.46
CA GLY A 43 -13.63 0.81 -14.50
C GLY A 43 -12.87 0.44 -13.21
N LYS A 44 -11.66 0.97 -13.00
CA LYS A 44 -10.90 0.76 -11.75
C LYS A 44 -10.98 1.96 -10.84
N ARG A 45 -10.94 1.71 -9.52
CA ARG A 45 -10.83 2.77 -8.52
C ARG A 45 -9.35 3.13 -8.35
N TYR A 46 -9.01 4.39 -8.59
CA TYR A 46 -7.68 4.93 -8.34
C TYR A 46 -7.68 5.75 -7.05
N LEU A 47 -6.72 5.48 -6.18
CA LEU A 47 -6.48 6.24 -4.95
C LEU A 47 -5.05 6.76 -4.97
N ASP A 48 -4.88 8.04 -4.69
CA ASP A 48 -3.57 8.62 -4.46
C ASP A 48 -3.37 8.86 -2.96
N TRP A 49 -2.43 8.12 -2.41
CA TRP A 49 -2.00 8.21 -1.04
C TRP A 49 -0.72 9.02 -1.01
N ALA A 50 -0.85 10.32 -0.77
CA ALA A 50 0.29 11.17 -0.45
C ALA A 50 0.92 10.65 0.85
N LEU A 51 2.01 9.89 0.71
CA LEU A 51 2.81 9.29 1.76
C LEU A 51 4.24 9.73 1.53
N ASP A 52 4.96 9.96 2.62
CA ASP A 52 6.37 10.26 2.53
C ASP A 52 7.18 9.01 2.12
N ASP A 53 8.24 9.20 1.32
CA ASP A 53 9.18 8.12 1.01
C ASP A 53 9.95 7.72 2.30
N PRO A 54 9.86 6.46 2.76
CA PRO A 54 10.59 5.99 3.93
C PRO A 54 12.11 5.89 3.70
N LYS A 55 12.58 5.98 2.45
CA LYS A 55 13.99 5.82 2.11
C LYS A 55 14.86 6.88 2.79
N GLY A 56 15.86 6.42 3.54
CA GLY A 56 16.82 7.28 4.22
C GLY A 56 16.29 7.94 5.51
N LYS A 57 15.04 7.68 5.89
CA LYS A 57 14.47 8.13 7.16
C LYS A 57 14.88 7.23 8.33
N SER A 58 14.73 7.74 9.54
CA SER A 58 14.95 6.97 10.76
C SER A 58 13.89 5.87 10.95
N LEU A 59 14.19 4.86 11.77
CA LEU A 59 13.25 3.77 12.05
C LEU A 59 11.95 4.29 12.68
N GLU A 60 12.01 5.34 13.50
CA GLU A 60 10.82 5.97 14.11
C GLU A 60 9.91 6.61 13.06
N GLU A 61 10.48 7.36 12.11
CA GLU A 61 9.71 7.93 11.00
C GLU A 61 9.11 6.84 10.10
N VAL A 62 9.84 5.74 9.86
CA VAL A 62 9.31 4.60 9.10
C VAL A 62 8.15 3.92 9.82
N ARG A 63 8.12 3.90 11.17
CA ARG A 63 6.97 3.39 11.93
C ARG A 63 5.74 4.27 11.72
N VAL A 64 5.90 5.60 11.75
CA VAL A 64 4.79 6.53 11.49
C VAL A 64 4.19 6.28 10.11
N ILE A 65 5.03 6.15 9.07
CA ILE A 65 4.56 5.85 7.71
C ILE A 65 3.86 4.49 7.64
N ARG A 66 4.41 3.46 8.30
CA ARG A 66 3.78 2.12 8.38
C ARG A 66 2.39 2.19 9.02
N ASP A 67 2.26 2.88 10.14
CA ASP A 67 1.02 2.95 10.92
C ASP A 67 -0.05 3.74 10.14
N GLU A 68 0.34 4.81 9.43
CA GLU A 68 -0.53 5.53 8.52
C GLU A 68 -1.02 4.64 7.35
N ILE A 69 -0.16 3.80 6.77
CA ILE A 69 -0.55 2.84 5.74
C ILE A 69 -1.57 1.84 6.30
N ASP A 70 -1.36 1.32 7.51
CA ASP A 70 -2.27 0.36 8.15
C ASP A 70 -3.66 0.97 8.39
N GLU A 71 -3.74 2.20 8.90
CA GLU A 71 -5.01 2.92 9.09
C GLU A 71 -5.76 3.11 7.77
N ARG A 72 -5.05 3.56 6.72
CA ARG A 72 -5.65 3.77 5.39
C ARG A 72 -6.13 2.45 4.76
N VAL A 73 -5.36 1.36 4.92
CA VAL A 73 -5.76 0.02 4.47
C VAL A 73 -7.01 -0.46 5.21
N ARG A 74 -7.07 -0.32 6.53
CA ARG A 74 -8.26 -0.72 7.32
C ARG A 74 -9.51 0.07 6.90
N SER A 75 -9.39 1.39 6.73
CA SER A 75 -10.48 2.22 6.23
C SER A 75 -10.96 1.75 4.85
N LEU A 76 -10.02 1.45 3.94
CA LEU A 76 -10.36 0.97 2.61
C LEU A 76 -11.08 -0.40 2.65
N LEU A 77 -10.67 -1.32 3.53
CA LEU A 77 -11.33 -2.61 3.68
C LEU A 77 -12.79 -2.44 4.12
N VAL A 78 -13.06 -1.52 5.06
CA VAL A 78 -14.42 -1.20 5.51
C VAL A 78 -15.25 -0.62 4.35
N GLU A 79 -14.70 0.33 3.59
CA GLU A 79 -15.38 0.89 2.41
C GLU A 79 -15.71 -0.15 1.34
N LEU A 80 -14.83 -1.15 1.17
CA LEU A 80 -15.04 -2.27 0.24
C LEU A 80 -15.99 -3.34 0.81
N GLY A 81 -16.50 -3.17 2.03
CA GLY A 81 -17.37 -4.14 2.69
C GLY A 81 -16.67 -5.45 3.07
N VAL A 82 -15.34 -5.45 3.14
CA VAL A 82 -14.56 -6.61 3.56
C VAL A 82 -14.67 -6.73 5.07
N ARG A 83 -15.25 -7.84 5.54
CA ARG A 83 -15.26 -8.15 6.98
C ARG A 83 -13.83 -8.46 7.42
N THR A 84 -13.22 -7.56 8.18
CA THR A 84 -11.99 -7.85 8.90
C THR A 84 -12.33 -8.75 10.09
N SER A 85 -11.84 -9.99 10.09
CA SER A 85 -11.97 -10.89 11.22
C SER A 85 -11.17 -10.34 12.41
N GLY A 86 -11.80 -9.52 13.25
CA GLY A 86 -11.12 -8.87 14.37
C GLY A 86 -11.97 -7.94 15.25
N GLU A 87 -13.31 -7.98 15.13
CA GLU A 87 -14.26 -7.40 16.09
C GLU A 87 -15.19 -8.49 16.63
#